data_AF-A0A2M8NKN7-F1
#
_entry.id   AF-A0A2M8NKN7-F1
#
_cell.length_a   1.000
_cell.length_b   1.000
_cell.length_c   1.000
_cell.angle_alpha   90.00
_cell.angle_beta   90.00
_cell.angle_gamma   90.00
#
_symmetry.space_group_name_H-M   'P 1'
#
loop_
_entity.id
_entity.type
_entity.pdbx_description
1 polymer ?
#
loop_
_entity_poly.entity_id
_entity_poly.type
_entity_poly.pdbx_seq_one_letter_code
_entity_poly.pdbx_strand_id
1 'polypeptide(L)' 'MAFELAPLPYAANALEPYIDEQTMNIHHGKHHQAYVTNLNKALEAHADLQSKSIEELIGNLSAVPEGIRTAVRNNGGGHW' A
#
# COMPACT_ATOMS: atom_id res chain seq x y z
N MET A 1 4.65 -3.78 12.87
CA MET A 1 3.24 -4.15 12.64
C MET A 1 3.03 -4.24 11.15
N ALA A 2 2.09 -5.05 10.67
CA ALA A 2 1.78 -5.09 9.24
C ALA A 2 1.06 -3.80 8.82
N PHE A 3 1.27 -3.34 7.59
CA PHE A 3 0.48 -2.28 6.98
C PHE A 3 -0.95 -2.77 6.72
N GLU A 4 -1.92 -1.87 6.84
CA GLU A 4 -3.35 -2.18 6.70
C GLU A 4 -3.99 -1.30 5.63
N LEU A 5 -4.99 -1.86 4.93
CA LEU A 5 -5.81 -1.09 4.01
C LEU A 5 -6.89 -0.35 4.81
N ALA A 6 -6.76 0.97 4.95
CA ALA A 6 -7.79 1.79 5.57
C ALA A 6 -9.12 1.65 4.80
N PRO A 7 -10.27 1.58 5.48
CA PRO A 7 -11.56 1.53 4.80
C PRO A 7 -11.81 2.82 4.01
N LEU A 8 -12.60 2.72 2.94
CA LEU A 8 -13.10 3.92 2.25
C LEU A 8 -13.84 4.82 3.26
N PRO A 9 -13.59 6.14 3.25
CA PRO A 9 -14.25 7.07 4.18
C PRO A 9 -15.70 7.39 3.77
N TYR A 10 -16.22 6.73 2.72
CA TYR A 10 -17.55 6.89 2.16
C TYR A 10 -17.99 5.60 1.46
N ALA A 11 -19.27 5.51 1.08
CA ALA A 11 -19.80 4.37 0.31
C ALA A 11 -19.18 4.31 -1.09
N ALA A 12 -18.99 3.12 -1.66
CA ALA A 12 -18.31 2.92 -2.94
C ALA A 12 -18.97 3.67 -4.13
N ASN A 13 -20.26 3.96 -4.06
CA ASN A 13 -21.01 4.71 -5.06
C ASN A 13 -21.13 6.22 -4.78
N ALA A 14 -20.50 6.74 -3.72
CA ALA A 14 -20.67 8.14 -3.29
C ALA A 14 -20.13 9.17 -4.30
N LEU A 15 -19.36 8.74 -5.30
CA LEU A 15 -18.74 9.59 -6.31
C LEU A 15 -19.47 9.56 -7.66
N GLU A 16 -20.59 8.87 -7.76
CA GLU A 16 -21.41 8.89 -8.98
C GLU A 16 -22.02 10.28 -9.25
N PRO A 17 -22.20 10.69 -10.53
CA PRO A 17 -21.90 9.94 -11.75
C PRO A 17 -20.45 10.14 -12.27
N TYR A 18 -19.56 10.70 -11.45
CA TYR A 18 -18.20 11.05 -11.88
C TYR A 18 -17.24 9.86 -11.85
N ILE A 19 -17.39 8.99 -10.84
CA ILE A 19 -16.69 7.71 -10.72
C ILE A 19 -17.72 6.66 -10.30
N ASP A 20 -17.81 5.58 -11.05
CA ASP A 20 -18.76 4.50 -10.82
C ASP A 20 -18.36 3.60 -9.64
N GLU A 21 -19.37 2.98 -9.01
CA GLU A 21 -19.16 2.07 -7.88
C GLU A 21 -18.22 0.90 -8.20
N GLN A 22 -18.29 0.34 -9.41
CA GLN A 22 -17.46 -0.80 -9.81
C GLN A 22 -15.98 -0.40 -9.85
N THR A 23 -15.66 0.77 -10.39
CA THR A 23 -14.31 1.33 -10.34
C THR A 23 -13.83 1.49 -8.90
N MET A 24 -14.63 2.04 -7.99
CA MET A 24 -14.21 2.21 -6.59
C MET A 24 -13.96 0.87 -5.89
N ASN A 25 -14.82 -0.12 -6.11
CA ASN A 25 -14.66 -1.47 -5.55
C ASN A 25 -13.40 -2.19 -6.08
N ILE A 26 -13.08 -2.02 -7.36
CA ILE A 26 -11.87 -2.61 -7.96
C ILE A 26 -10.62 -1.84 -7.50
N HIS A 27 -10.66 -0.51 -7.53
CA HIS A 27 -9.52 0.34 -7.21
C HIS A 27 -9.11 0.18 -5.73
N HIS A 28 -10.04 0.36 -4.79
CA HIS A 28 -9.74 0.20 -3.37
C HIS A 28 -9.62 -1.29 -2.98
N GLY A 29 -10.66 -2.07 -3.27
CA GLY A 29 -10.76 -3.46 -2.78
C GLY A 29 -9.83 -4.47 -3.44
N LYS A 30 -9.29 -4.17 -4.64
CA LYS A 30 -8.32 -5.04 -5.32
C LYS A 30 -6.96 -4.39 -5.50
N HIS A 31 -6.88 -3.23 -6.15
CA HIS A 31 -5.57 -2.63 -6.48
C HIS A 31 -4.84 -2.13 -5.23
N HIS A 32 -5.49 -1.31 -4.39
CA HIS A 32 -4.86 -0.82 -3.15
C HIS A 32 -4.53 -1.97 -2.19
N GLN A 33 -5.45 -2.94 -2.06
CA GLN A 33 -5.22 -4.14 -1.27
C GLN A 33 -3.99 -4.94 -1.74
N ALA A 34 -3.79 -5.07 -3.06
CA ALA A 34 -2.64 -5.78 -3.59
C ALA A 34 -1.32 -5.11 -3.23
N TYR A 35 -1.26 -3.78 -3.22
CA TYR A 35 -0.09 -3.04 -2.76
C TYR A 35 0.22 -3.31 -1.29
N VAL A 36 -0.79 -3.25 -0.42
CA VAL A 36 -0.64 -3.57 1.02
C VAL A 36 -0.12 -5.00 1.22
N THR A 37 -0.75 -5.98 0.56
CA THR A 37 -0.35 -7.39 0.67
C THR A 37 1.09 -7.61 0.21
N ASN A 38 1.47 -7.06 -0.93
CA ASN A 38 2.82 -7.25 -1.49
C ASN A 38 3.89 -6.47 -0.70
N LEU A 39 3.55 -5.30 -0.15
CA LEU A 39 4.45 -4.57 0.74
C LEU A 39 4.74 -5.39 2.00
N ASN A 40 3.69 -5.89 2.67
CA ASN A 40 3.86 -6.72 3.86
C ASN A 40 4.71 -7.95 3.55
N LYS A 41 4.46 -8.62 2.43
CA LYS A 41 5.27 -9.76 1.96
C LYS A 41 6.75 -9.41 1.78
N ALA A 42 7.05 -8.26 1.17
CA ALA A 42 8.43 -7.82 0.98
C ALA A 42 9.16 -7.53 2.30
N LEU A 43 8.42 -7.21 3.37
CA LEU A 43 8.95 -6.85 4.67
C LEU A 43 8.99 -8.01 5.67
N GLU A 44 8.41 -9.19 5.36
CA GLU A 44 8.28 -10.33 6.28
C GLU A 44 9.58 -10.70 7.01
N ALA A 45 10.71 -10.66 6.30
CA ALA A 45 12.04 -10.99 6.84
C ALA A 45 12.82 -9.79 7.43
N HIS A 46 12.23 -8.60 7.44
CA HIS A 46 12.89 -7.33 7.80
C HIS A 46 12.17 -6.65 8.99
N ALA A 47 12.31 -7.23 10.19
CA ALA A 47 11.61 -6.77 11.39
C ALA A 47 11.93 -5.30 11.76
N ASP A 48 13.14 -4.82 11.45
CA ASP A 48 13.58 -3.44 11.62
C ASP A 48 12.85 -2.45 10.69
N LEU A 49 12.39 -2.92 9.53
CA LEU A 49 11.63 -2.12 8.58
C LEU A 49 10.13 -2.16 8.86
N GLN A 50 9.61 -3.24 9.48
CA GLN A 50 8.20 -3.36 9.87
C GLN A 50 7.77 -2.42 11.01
N SER A 51 8.72 -1.78 11.70
CA SER A 51 8.44 -0.77 12.73
C SER A 51 8.36 0.64 12.16
N LYS A 52 8.79 0.83 10.91
CA LYS A 52 8.79 2.14 10.25
C LYS A 52 7.40 2.49 9.72
N SER A 53 7.11 3.79 9.68
CA SER A 53 5.96 4.30 8.94
C SER A 53 6.16 4.12 7.43
N ILE A 54 5.09 4.25 6.66
CA ILE A 54 5.17 4.16 5.21
C ILE A 54 6.03 5.31 4.64
N GLU A 55 5.90 6.52 5.19
CA GLU A 55 6.70 7.69 4.82
C GLU A 55 8.19 7.47 5.08
N GLU A 56 8.55 6.84 6.20
CA GLU A 56 9.94 6.54 6.53
C GLU A 56 10.55 5.53 5.55
N LEU A 57 9.76 4.55 5.08
CA LEU A 57 10.21 3.55 4.11
C LEU A 57 10.41 4.16 2.71
N ILE A 58 9.39 4.83 2.18
CA ILE A 58 9.44 5.36 0.81
C ILE A 58 10.23 6.67 0.70
N GLY A 59 10.36 7.41 1.81
CA GLY A 59 11.14 8.65 1.88
C GLY A 59 12.65 8.43 1.89
N ASN A 60 13.13 7.22 2.21
CA ASN A 60 14.56 6.88 2.19
C ASN A 60 14.80 5.46 1.65
N LEU A 61 14.46 5.23 0.39
CA LEU A 61 14.64 3.93 -0.28
C LEU A 61 16.10 3.45 -0.34
N SER A 62 17.09 4.36 -0.25
CA SER A 62 18.50 3.97 -0.16
C SER A 62 18.82 3.18 1.12
N ALA A 63 18.09 3.42 2.22
CA ALA A 63 18.23 2.65 3.46
C ALA A 63 17.53 1.28 3.40
N VAL A 64 16.68 1.05 2.40
CA VAL A 64 16.05 -0.25 2.17
C VAL A 64 17.06 -1.20 1.48
N PRO A 65 17.22 -2.45 1.97
CA PRO A 65 18.10 -3.44 1.36
C PRO A 65 17.81 -3.63 -0.12
N GLU A 66 18.86 -3.69 -0.94
CA GLU A 66 18.76 -3.71 -2.39
C GLU A 66 17.82 -4.82 -2.91
N GLY A 67 17.87 -6.00 -2.31
CA GLY A 67 17.06 -7.16 -2.70
C GLY A 67 15.55 -6.96 -2.59
N ILE A 68 15.08 -6.02 -1.76
CA ILE A 68 13.65 -5.72 -1.59
C ILE A 68 13.28 -4.29 -1.99
N ARG A 69 14.27 -3.42 -2.28
CA ARG A 69 14.08 -1.98 -2.51
C ARG A 69 13.05 -1.69 -3.59
N THR A 70 13.09 -2.41 -4.71
CA THR A 70 12.12 -2.22 -5.79
C THR A 70 10.70 -2.64 -5.38
N ALA A 71 10.57 -3.72 -4.62
CA ALA A 71 9.27 -4.18 -4.12
C ALA A 71 8.70 -3.17 -3.11
N VAL A 72 9.52 -2.64 -2.19
CA VAL A 72 9.13 -1.60 -1.24
C VAL A 72 8.76 -0.30 -1.96
N ARG A 73 9.54 0.13 -2.97
CA ARG A 73 9.20 1.31 -3.78
C ARG A 73 7.84 1.17 -4.46
N ASN A 74 7.64 0.06 -5.18
CA ASN A 74 6.44 -0.10 -6.02
C ASN A 74 5.18 -0.32 -5.18
N ASN A 75 5.26 -1.16 -4.14
CA ASN A 75 4.09 -1.50 -3.32
C ASN A 75 3.90 -0.51 -2.16
N GLY A 76 4.98 0.05 -1.62
CA GLY A 76 4.90 1.12 -0.64
C GLY A 76 4.36 2.41 -1.25
N GLY A 77 4.87 2.80 -2.43
CA GLY A 77 4.36 3.96 -3.16
C GLY A 77 2.94 3.76 -3.70
N GLY A 78 2.50 2.53 -3.98
CA GLY A 78 1.10 2.26 -4.32
C GLY A 78 0.15 2.23 -3.11
N HIS A 79 0.70 2.08 -1.90
CA HIS A 79 -0.08 2.11 -0.66
C HIS A 79 -0.25 3.52 -0.08
N TRP A 80 0.80 4.36 -0.16
CA TRP A 80 0.86 5.74 0.35
C TRP A 80 0.00 6.70 -0.46
#